data_AF-A0A1C5P536-F1
#
_entry.id   AF-A0A1C5P536-F1
#
_cell.length_a   1.000
_cell.length_b   1.000
_cell.length_c   1.000
_cell.angle_alpha   90.00
_cell.angle_beta   90.00
_cell.angle_gamma   90.00
#
_symmetry.space_group_name_H-M   'P 1'
#
loop_
_entity.id
_entity.type
_entity.pdbx_description
1 polymer ?
#
loop_
_entity_poly.entity_id
_entity_poly.type
_entity_poly.pdbx_seq_one_letter_code
_entity_poly.pdbx_strand_id
1 'polypeptide(L)'
;MANFIKNFKNQNYNDGFLPQSVLEELSKKWNGNLEYVYKENGTYMLEATNGKIELGFKNFEIENLDEIKDKCQKEKLTMEDLIDYSYNSQKPLTLKPLKNFQQFINNERIDNNEFIISKDIIADPIPEKLVIFPEKMNKSIKLKIGNGEESYVYTFIQKPIDSLTKKRFVTSPNSKLLIDYEIDNERIKFNIEINKLQNTTIKEYLETLIFMQSIFNNGMYINDTYIKGSKGKDEKYEKREKLIDLWNKVYQIEKILGLRFTITNDLLDKKDLDNILLLYKSFIENKALRINKKINTLSFSYENIPEWFIKDVKENKERNLCLEYSEKYSFNLLGEKIDVLKLKSYFNLFVDEVENSEETKKIHLILKENDENKTYESVQLFKNEHDLEKFFSNKDHLTELQNAKCSIPIYY
;
A
#
# COMPACT_ATOMS: atom_id res chain seq x y z
N MET A 1 23.88 -39.78 61.17
CA MET A 1 22.45 -39.57 61.52
C MET A 1 22.12 -38.20 62.15
N ALA A 2 23.09 -37.37 62.60
CA ALA A 2 22.79 -36.14 63.37
C ALA A 2 22.66 -34.82 62.55
N ASN A 3 22.95 -34.80 61.24
CA ASN A 3 22.88 -33.57 60.43
C ASN A 3 21.60 -33.42 59.60
N PHE A 4 20.75 -34.45 59.51
CA PHE A 4 19.55 -34.37 58.67
C PHE A 4 18.44 -33.50 59.31
N ILE A 5 18.32 -33.52 60.65
CA ILE A 5 17.19 -32.90 61.38
C ILE A 5 17.36 -31.37 61.57
N LYS A 6 18.58 -30.83 61.47
CA LYS A 6 18.82 -29.39 61.71
C LYS A 6 18.25 -28.49 60.61
N ASN A 7 18.06 -29.03 59.40
CA ASN A 7 17.57 -28.29 58.24
C ASN A 7 16.04 -28.19 58.15
N PHE A 8 15.30 -28.94 58.97
CA PHE A 8 13.83 -29.03 58.90
C PHE A 8 13.11 -28.20 59.96
N LYS A 9 13.81 -27.37 60.75
CA LYS A 9 13.22 -26.76 61.95
C LYS A 9 12.52 -25.41 61.78
N ASN A 10 12.60 -24.70 60.63
CA ASN A 10 12.22 -23.29 60.59
C ASN A 10 11.52 -22.77 59.30
N GLN A 11 10.83 -23.58 58.50
CA GLN A 11 10.05 -23.04 57.38
C GLN A 11 8.65 -23.65 57.32
N ASN A 12 7.64 -22.80 57.11
CA ASN A 12 6.24 -23.16 56.99
C ASN A 12 6.07 -24.26 55.92
N TYR A 13 5.71 -25.46 56.37
CA TYR A 13 5.59 -26.67 55.54
C TYR A 13 4.44 -26.65 54.51
N ASN A 14 3.71 -25.53 54.39
CA ASN A 14 2.52 -25.44 53.55
C ASN A 14 2.79 -24.97 52.11
N ASP A 15 4.00 -24.51 51.78
CA ASP A 15 4.27 -23.90 50.47
C ASP A 15 5.09 -24.76 49.50
N GLY A 16 5.38 -26.02 49.83
CA GLY A 16 5.94 -26.98 48.85
C GLY A 16 7.39 -26.72 48.40
N PHE A 17 8.15 -25.91 49.13
CA PHE A 17 9.57 -25.63 48.83
C PHE A 17 10.54 -26.71 49.37
N LEU A 18 11.60 -27.01 48.62
CA LEU A 18 12.74 -27.81 49.07
C LEU A 18 13.68 -26.91 49.90
N PRO A 19 14.14 -27.35 51.09
CA PRO A 19 15.06 -26.56 51.90
C PRO A 19 16.38 -26.28 51.15
N GLN A 20 16.95 -25.09 51.32
CA GLN A 20 18.22 -24.69 50.67
C GLN A 20 19.35 -25.72 50.89
N SER A 21 19.46 -26.27 52.10
CA SER A 21 20.44 -27.30 52.41
C SER A 21 20.27 -28.61 51.62
N VAL A 22 19.03 -28.92 51.20
CA VAL A 22 18.73 -30.08 50.36
C VAL A 22 19.16 -29.77 48.92
N LEU A 23 18.87 -28.57 48.42
CA LEU A 23 19.33 -28.11 47.11
C LEU A 23 20.86 -28.11 47.03
N GLU A 24 21.55 -27.57 48.04
CA GLU A 24 23.01 -27.58 48.15
C GLU A 24 23.57 -29.01 48.14
N GLU A 25 22.97 -29.95 48.88
CA GLU A 25 23.39 -31.35 48.89
C GLU A 25 23.20 -32.01 47.52
N LEU A 26 22.07 -31.77 46.85
CA LEU A 26 21.79 -32.28 45.51
C LEU A 26 22.73 -31.69 44.45
N SER A 27 23.19 -30.45 44.65
CA SER A 27 24.10 -29.75 43.73
C SER A 27 25.58 -30.11 43.92
N LYS A 28 25.98 -30.73 45.03
CA LYS A 28 27.38 -31.12 45.30
C LYS A 28 28.01 -32.01 44.21
N LYS A 29 27.21 -32.86 43.57
CA LYS A 29 27.69 -33.76 42.49
C LYS A 29 28.21 -33.01 41.26
N TRP A 30 27.84 -31.74 41.10
CA TRP A 30 28.26 -30.88 39.99
C TRP A 30 29.49 -30.04 40.33
N ASN A 31 30.21 -30.33 41.42
CA ASN A 31 31.49 -29.70 41.79
C ASN A 31 31.47 -28.15 41.82
N GLY A 32 30.31 -27.55 42.11
CA GLY A 32 30.13 -26.10 42.13
C GLY A 32 29.93 -25.44 40.75
N ASN A 33 29.82 -26.23 39.68
CA ASN A 33 29.53 -25.74 38.33
C ASN A 33 28.04 -25.48 38.11
N LEU A 34 27.17 -26.29 38.74
CA LEU A 34 25.72 -26.20 38.60
C LEU A 34 25.02 -26.20 39.95
N GLU A 35 23.90 -25.47 40.04
CA GLU A 35 23.03 -25.44 41.21
C GLU A 35 21.55 -25.54 40.82
N TYR A 36 20.72 -26.04 41.73
CA TYR A 36 19.27 -26.07 41.53
C TYR A 36 18.65 -24.73 41.94
N VAL A 37 18.11 -24.00 40.96
CA VAL A 37 17.47 -22.69 41.15
C VAL A 37 15.95 -22.86 41.08
N TYR A 38 15.25 -22.28 42.05
CA TYR A 38 13.78 -22.27 42.07
C TYR A 38 13.23 -21.48 40.88
N LYS A 39 12.21 -22.05 40.22
CA LYS A 39 11.48 -21.41 39.12
C LYS A 39 10.08 -21.00 39.58
N GLU A 40 9.07 -21.78 39.23
CA GLU A 40 7.67 -21.55 39.58
C GLU A 40 7.01 -22.89 39.94
N ASN A 41 5.89 -22.84 40.67
CA ASN A 41 5.06 -24.01 40.99
C ASN A 41 5.83 -25.20 41.60
N GLY A 42 6.73 -24.93 42.57
CA GLY A 42 7.48 -26.00 43.25
C GLY A 42 8.52 -26.71 42.37
N THR A 43 8.91 -26.11 41.25
CA THR A 43 9.86 -26.67 40.28
C THR A 43 11.23 -26.01 40.42
N TYR A 44 12.28 -26.80 40.35
CA TYR A 44 13.68 -26.37 40.39
C TYR A 44 14.39 -26.85 39.13
N MET A 45 15.26 -26.02 38.58
CA MET A 45 16.01 -26.31 37.36
C MET A 45 17.51 -26.17 37.63
N LEU A 46 18.33 -27.02 37.01
CA LEU A 46 19.79 -26.85 37.05
C LEU A 46 20.22 -25.60 36.26
N GLU A 47 20.99 -24.74 36.90
CA GLU A 47 21.62 -23.56 36.30
C GLU A 47 23.10 -23.50 36.60
N ALA A 48 23.86 -22.77 35.78
CA ALA A 48 25.27 -22.55 36.01
C ALA A 48 25.52 -21.47 37.07
N THR A 49 26.38 -21.76 38.04
CA THR A 49 26.74 -20.84 39.13
C THR A 49 27.44 -19.56 38.63
N ASN A 50 28.06 -19.61 37.45
CA ASN A 50 28.71 -18.47 36.80
C ASN A 50 27.77 -17.63 35.91
N GLY A 51 26.47 -17.97 35.84
CA GLY A 51 25.46 -17.29 35.04
C GLY A 51 25.54 -17.52 33.52
N LYS A 52 26.46 -18.36 33.03
CA LYS A 52 26.56 -18.76 31.61
C LYS A 52 26.27 -20.25 31.45
N ILE A 53 25.21 -20.55 30.71
CA ILE A 53 24.76 -21.92 30.43
C ILE A 53 24.99 -22.19 28.94
N GLU A 54 25.82 -23.18 28.63
CA GLU A 54 25.90 -23.81 27.31
C GLU A 54 25.10 -25.12 27.35
N LEU A 55 24.05 -25.20 26.53
CA LEU A 55 23.23 -26.41 26.39
C LEU A 55 23.69 -27.24 25.20
N GLY A 56 23.99 -28.51 25.41
CA GLY A 56 24.29 -29.47 24.36
C GLY A 56 23.23 -30.56 24.28
N PHE A 57 22.90 -31.00 23.08
CA PHE A 57 21.95 -32.11 22.84
C PHE A 57 22.55 -33.11 21.85
N LYS A 58 22.29 -34.41 22.08
CA LYS A 58 22.63 -35.49 21.14
C LYS A 58 21.47 -36.46 20.98
N ASN A 59 21.43 -37.15 19.84
CA ASN A 59 20.42 -38.15 19.49
C ASN A 59 18.99 -37.58 19.50
N PHE A 60 18.77 -36.59 18.63
CA PHE A 60 17.46 -36.01 18.37
C PHE A 60 17.25 -35.85 16.85
N GLU A 61 16.01 -35.73 16.45
CA GLU A 61 15.60 -35.33 15.09
C GLU A 61 14.97 -33.94 15.12
N ILE A 62 14.93 -33.24 13.99
CA ILE A 62 14.25 -31.96 13.86
C ILE A 62 12.99 -32.18 13.02
N GLU A 63 11.83 -31.83 13.58
CA GLU A 63 10.52 -32.21 13.03
C GLU A 63 10.29 -31.77 11.59
N ASN A 64 10.80 -30.60 11.17
CA ASN A 64 10.61 -30.04 9.83
C ASN A 64 11.95 -29.87 9.08
N LEU A 65 12.94 -30.73 9.34
CA LEU A 65 14.29 -30.55 8.80
C LEU A 65 14.32 -30.46 7.27
N ASP A 66 13.56 -31.30 6.57
CA ASP A 66 13.59 -31.34 5.11
C ASP A 66 12.92 -30.10 4.47
N GLU A 67 11.87 -29.55 5.10
CA GLU A 67 11.29 -28.26 4.70
C GLU A 67 12.31 -27.13 4.85
N ILE A 68 13.07 -27.13 5.96
CA ILE A 68 14.10 -26.12 6.20
C ILE A 68 15.23 -26.26 5.15
N LYS A 69 15.69 -27.48 4.87
CA LYS A 69 16.71 -27.74 3.84
C LYS A 69 16.27 -27.24 2.46
N ASP A 70 15.02 -27.50 2.07
CA ASP A 70 14.44 -27.03 0.81
C ASP A 70 14.42 -25.50 0.72
N LYS A 71 13.87 -24.83 1.75
CA LYS A 71 13.83 -23.37 1.85
C LYS A 71 15.20 -22.71 1.86
N CYS A 72 16.17 -23.37 2.50
CA CYS A 72 17.54 -22.89 2.60
C CYS A 72 18.42 -23.30 1.43
N GLN A 73 17.92 -24.18 0.54
CA GLN A 73 18.66 -24.78 -0.57
C GLN A 73 20.00 -25.38 -0.13
N LYS A 74 20.01 -26.01 1.06
CA LYS A 74 21.23 -26.53 1.71
C LYS A 74 20.94 -27.90 2.32
N GLU A 75 21.53 -28.95 1.75
CA GLU A 75 21.30 -30.34 2.19
C GLU A 75 21.84 -30.63 3.60
N LYS A 76 22.98 -30.02 3.96
CA LYS A 76 23.64 -30.20 5.26
C LYS A 76 23.56 -28.92 6.08
N LEU A 77 22.71 -28.94 7.11
CA LEU A 77 22.53 -27.84 8.06
C LEU A 77 23.28 -28.13 9.36
N THR A 78 24.00 -27.14 9.86
CA THR A 78 24.56 -27.13 11.21
C THR A 78 23.50 -26.66 12.21
N MET A 79 23.73 -26.86 13.50
CA MET A 79 22.84 -26.28 14.53
C MET A 79 22.82 -24.76 14.49
N GLU A 80 23.94 -24.11 14.14
CA GLU A 80 24.00 -22.65 13.96
C GLU A 80 23.09 -22.21 12.80
N ASP A 81 23.14 -22.91 11.66
CA ASP A 81 22.22 -22.62 10.54
C ASP A 81 20.75 -22.74 10.98
N LEU A 82 20.42 -23.73 11.79
CA LEU A 82 19.04 -23.95 12.26
C LEU A 82 18.59 -22.83 13.21
N ILE A 83 19.48 -22.38 14.11
CA ILE A 83 19.21 -21.26 15.00
C ILE A 83 19.06 -19.96 14.20
N ASP A 84 19.92 -19.71 13.22
CA ASP A 84 19.83 -18.55 12.32
C ASP A 84 18.53 -18.58 11.49
N TYR A 85 18.15 -19.74 10.97
CA TYR A 85 16.87 -19.91 10.29
C TYR A 85 15.70 -19.62 11.23
N SER A 86 15.74 -20.16 12.46
CA SER A 86 14.70 -19.93 13.47
C SER A 86 14.54 -18.45 13.78
N TYR A 87 15.65 -17.73 13.94
CA TYR A 87 15.65 -16.29 14.14
C TYR A 87 15.12 -15.53 12.92
N ASN A 88 15.58 -15.82 11.70
CA ASN A 88 15.15 -15.10 10.51
C ASN A 88 13.68 -15.36 10.16
N SER A 89 13.20 -16.60 10.31
CA SER A 89 11.79 -16.96 10.06
C SER A 89 10.87 -16.64 11.25
N GLN A 90 11.45 -16.32 12.41
CA GLN A 90 10.74 -16.19 13.69
C GLN A 90 9.85 -17.40 14.01
N LYS A 91 10.30 -18.60 13.61
CA LYS A 91 9.61 -19.88 13.87
C LYS A 91 10.40 -20.70 14.88
N PRO A 92 9.73 -21.32 15.86
CA PRO A 92 10.41 -22.20 16.81
C PRO A 92 10.99 -23.43 16.13
N LEU A 93 12.11 -23.95 16.66
CA LEU A 93 12.65 -25.25 16.28
C LEU A 93 12.12 -26.31 17.23
N THR A 94 11.55 -27.37 16.69
CA THR A 94 11.10 -28.52 17.47
C THR A 94 12.05 -29.69 17.27
N LEU A 95 12.70 -30.09 18.36
CA LEU A 95 13.55 -31.26 18.45
C LEU A 95 12.71 -32.41 19.00
N LYS A 96 12.84 -33.57 18.36
CA LYS A 96 12.25 -34.85 18.77
C LYS A 96 13.36 -35.74 19.34
N PRO A 97 13.43 -35.88 20.68
CA PRO A 97 14.39 -36.78 21.31
C PRO A 97 14.23 -38.24 20.83
N LEU A 98 15.35 -38.93 20.61
CA LEU A 98 15.36 -40.35 20.30
C LEU A 98 15.59 -41.19 21.56
N LYS A 99 15.48 -42.54 21.47
CA LYS A 99 15.62 -43.46 22.61
C LYS A 99 16.90 -43.27 23.45
N ASN A 100 17.98 -42.79 22.84
CA ASN A 100 19.27 -42.57 23.51
C ASN A 100 19.59 -41.07 23.66
N PHE A 101 18.59 -40.21 23.79
CA PHE A 101 18.76 -38.77 23.95
C PHE A 101 19.73 -38.43 25.09
N GLN A 102 20.65 -37.51 24.83
CA GLN A 102 21.59 -37.01 25.83
C GLN A 102 21.55 -35.49 25.82
N GLN A 103 21.60 -34.92 27.00
CA GLN A 103 21.69 -33.48 27.20
C GLN A 103 22.89 -33.14 28.07
N PHE A 104 23.41 -31.95 27.87
CA PHE A 104 24.62 -31.46 28.53
C PHE A 104 24.41 -30.03 28.99
N ILE A 105 24.94 -29.69 30.14
CA ILE A 105 25.13 -28.30 30.57
C ILE A 105 26.63 -28.08 30.77
N ASN A 106 27.21 -27.09 30.10
CA ASN A 106 28.64 -26.76 30.21
C ASN A 106 29.56 -28.01 30.04
N ASN A 107 29.23 -28.85 29.05
CA ASN A 107 29.86 -30.14 28.74
C ASN A 107 29.69 -31.27 29.79
N GLU A 108 28.99 -31.04 30.90
CA GLU A 108 28.60 -32.08 31.85
C GLU A 108 27.32 -32.76 31.36
N ARG A 109 27.35 -34.10 31.23
CA ARG A 109 26.17 -34.88 30.84
C ARG A 109 25.17 -34.87 31.98
N ILE A 110 23.93 -34.48 31.68
CA ILE A 110 22.85 -34.40 32.65
C ILE A 110 21.81 -35.47 32.31
N ASP A 111 21.45 -36.29 33.29
CA ASP A 111 20.31 -37.19 33.14
C ASP A 111 19.01 -36.36 33.11
N ASN A 112 18.06 -36.74 32.25
CA ASN A 112 16.86 -35.93 32.02
C ASN A 112 16.04 -35.70 33.30
N ASN A 113 16.01 -36.67 34.21
CA ASN A 113 15.33 -36.60 35.51
C ASN A 113 16.03 -35.67 36.50
N GLU A 114 17.25 -35.23 36.20
CA GLU A 114 18.05 -34.38 37.07
C GLU A 114 18.06 -32.93 36.61
N PHE A 115 17.65 -32.64 35.37
CA PHE A 115 17.61 -31.29 34.83
C PHE A 115 16.52 -30.43 35.47
N ILE A 116 15.35 -31.03 35.71
CA ILE A 116 14.24 -30.43 36.44
C ILE A 116 13.83 -31.40 37.54
N ILE A 117 13.71 -30.88 38.76
CA ILE A 117 13.11 -31.60 39.89
C ILE A 117 11.84 -30.87 40.34
N SER A 118 10.77 -31.62 40.56
CA SER A 118 9.50 -31.10 41.05
C SER A 118 8.97 -32.01 42.15
N LYS A 119 8.19 -31.42 43.07
CA LYS A 119 7.56 -32.14 44.18
C LYS A 119 6.48 -33.12 43.71
N ASP A 120 5.79 -32.81 42.61
CA ASP A 120 4.54 -33.47 42.21
C ASP A 120 4.62 -34.21 40.86
N ILE A 121 5.79 -34.21 40.20
CA ILE A 121 5.94 -34.77 38.84
C ILE A 121 7.17 -35.68 38.78
N ILE A 122 6.95 -36.98 38.57
CA ILE A 122 7.94 -37.86 37.96
C ILE A 122 7.85 -37.58 36.46
N ALA A 123 8.70 -36.70 35.96
CA ALA A 123 8.73 -36.41 34.52
C ALA A 123 9.12 -37.69 33.78
N ASP A 124 8.52 -37.93 32.62
CA ASP A 124 9.03 -38.96 31.72
C ASP A 124 10.53 -38.70 31.48
N PRO A 125 11.37 -39.74 31.54
CA PRO A 125 12.81 -39.58 31.49
C PRO A 125 13.33 -39.13 30.14
N ILE A 126 12.47 -38.91 29.15
CA ILE A 126 12.81 -38.28 27.88
C ILE A 126 11.64 -37.37 27.51
N PRO A 127 11.85 -36.06 27.32
CA PRO A 127 10.78 -35.17 26.88
C PRO A 127 10.28 -35.61 25.51
N GLU A 128 8.96 -35.59 25.27
CA GLU A 128 8.39 -35.94 23.96
C GLU A 128 8.90 -34.99 22.85
N LYS A 129 9.07 -33.71 23.19
CA LYS A 129 9.56 -32.64 22.31
C LYS A 129 10.30 -31.59 23.12
N LEU A 130 11.33 -31.00 22.50
CA LEU A 130 12.01 -29.80 22.99
C LEU A 130 11.80 -28.68 21.97
N VAL A 131 11.46 -27.47 22.44
CA VAL A 131 11.15 -26.34 21.57
C VAL A 131 12.10 -25.19 21.86
N ILE A 132 12.84 -24.76 20.85
CA ILE A 132 13.71 -23.58 20.91
C ILE A 132 12.95 -22.42 20.28
N PHE A 133 12.64 -21.40 21.09
CA PHE A 133 12.03 -20.17 20.60
C PHE A 133 13.13 -19.17 20.19
N PRO A 134 13.02 -18.56 19.00
CA PRO A 134 13.97 -17.53 18.60
C PRO A 134 13.78 -16.27 19.47
N GLU A 135 14.86 -15.50 19.61
CA GLU A 135 14.76 -14.15 20.15
C GLU A 135 13.80 -13.31 19.29
N LYS A 136 12.97 -12.50 19.96
CA LYS A 136 12.02 -11.61 19.27
C LYS A 136 12.75 -10.63 18.37
N MET A 137 12.39 -10.62 17.10
CA MET A 137 12.92 -9.67 16.12
C MET A 137 12.42 -8.25 16.43
N ASN A 138 13.30 -7.41 16.96
CA ASN A 138 13.04 -6.01 17.31
C ASN A 138 13.98 -5.02 16.59
N LYS A 139 14.76 -5.51 15.62
CA LYS A 139 15.75 -4.71 14.92
C LYS A 139 15.08 -3.66 14.03
N SER A 140 15.44 -2.41 14.25
CA SER A 140 15.12 -1.29 13.38
C SER A 140 16.38 -0.58 12.92
N ILE A 141 16.37 -0.06 11.70
CA ILE A 141 17.47 0.71 11.13
C ILE A 141 16.91 1.96 10.45
N LYS A 142 17.74 3.00 10.32
CA LYS A 142 17.40 4.19 9.54
C LYS A 142 18.27 4.23 8.30
N LEU A 143 17.65 4.42 7.14
CA LEU A 143 18.36 4.63 5.87
C LEU A 143 17.87 5.92 5.23
N LYS A 144 18.81 6.71 4.73
CA LYS A 144 18.52 7.87 3.88
C LYS A 144 18.40 7.38 2.44
N ILE A 145 17.24 7.54 1.84
CA ILE A 145 16.95 7.15 0.45
C ILE A 145 16.78 8.41 -0.39
N GLY A 146 17.48 8.52 -1.51
CA GLY A 146 17.44 9.69 -2.37
C GLY A 146 17.64 9.40 -3.84
N ASN A 147 17.57 10.48 -4.64
CA ASN A 147 17.76 10.48 -6.10
C ASN A 147 19.00 11.28 -6.55
N GLY A 148 19.84 11.70 -5.60
CA GLY A 148 21.02 12.54 -5.81
C GLY A 148 20.79 14.04 -5.55
N GLU A 149 19.55 14.51 -5.62
CA GLU A 149 19.16 15.91 -5.37
C GLU A 149 18.35 16.03 -4.06
N GLU A 150 17.34 15.19 -3.94
CA GLU A 150 16.46 15.08 -2.78
C GLU A 150 16.66 13.74 -2.07
N SER A 151 16.41 13.73 -0.77
CA SER A 151 16.52 12.52 0.04
C SER A 151 15.66 12.59 1.30
N TYR A 152 15.20 11.43 1.74
CA TYR A 152 14.35 11.27 2.92
C TYR A 152 14.88 10.14 3.80
N VAL A 153 14.77 10.31 5.12
CA VAL A 153 15.18 9.28 6.09
C VAL A 153 13.99 8.39 6.42
N TYR A 154 14.14 7.10 6.15
CA TYR A 154 13.14 6.07 6.41
C TYR A 154 13.59 5.18 7.56
N THR A 155 12.65 4.87 8.45
CA THR A 155 12.86 3.85 9.50
C THR A 155 12.33 2.52 9.01
N PHE A 156 13.23 1.53 8.94
CA PHE A 156 12.96 0.18 8.52
C PHE A 156 12.91 -0.76 9.71
N ILE A 157 11.95 -1.66 9.71
CA ILE A 157 11.75 -2.70 10.72
C ILE A 157 12.02 -4.04 10.04
N GLN A 158 12.89 -4.85 10.65
CA GLN A 158 13.16 -6.20 10.13
C GLN A 158 11.88 -7.05 10.20
N LYS A 159 11.61 -7.81 9.15
CA LYS A 159 10.47 -8.72 9.07
C LYS A 159 10.94 -10.15 8.87
N PRO A 160 10.15 -11.14 9.34
CA PRO A 160 10.49 -12.54 9.14
C PRO A 160 10.58 -12.91 7.67
N ILE A 161 11.54 -13.77 7.36
CA ILE A 161 11.73 -14.37 6.04
C ILE A 161 12.28 -15.79 6.19
N ASP A 162 11.74 -16.72 5.40
CA ASP A 162 12.17 -18.13 5.40
C ASP A 162 13.49 -18.26 4.62
N SER A 163 14.62 -17.89 5.25
CA SER A 163 15.96 -17.95 4.64
C SER A 163 17.08 -17.92 5.70
N LEU A 164 18.22 -18.53 5.41
CA LEU A 164 19.44 -18.42 6.23
C LEU A 164 20.13 -17.06 6.06
N THR A 165 20.23 -16.59 4.83
CA THR A 165 21.13 -15.48 4.48
C THR A 165 20.38 -14.20 4.15
N LYS A 166 19.13 -14.30 3.68
CA LYS A 166 18.33 -13.14 3.31
C LYS A 166 17.77 -12.45 4.54
N LYS A 167 17.76 -11.13 4.51
CA LYS A 167 17.09 -10.29 5.50
C LYS A 167 16.08 -9.42 4.78
N ARG A 168 14.87 -9.34 5.35
CA ARG A 168 13.78 -8.50 4.83
C ARG A 168 13.51 -7.35 5.77
N PHE A 169 13.31 -6.18 5.20
CA PHE A 169 13.06 -4.95 5.93
C PHE A 169 11.91 -4.20 5.27
N VAL A 170 11.01 -3.66 6.09
CA VAL A 170 9.90 -2.84 5.62
C VAL A 170 9.88 -1.50 6.35
N THR A 171 9.49 -0.44 5.66
CA THR A 171 9.28 0.86 6.29
C THR A 171 8.14 0.83 7.32
N SER A 172 8.20 1.72 8.30
CA SER A 172 7.09 1.99 9.23
C SER A 172 5.80 2.38 8.46
N PRO A 173 4.59 1.99 8.94
CA PRO A 173 3.30 2.37 8.35
C PRO A 173 3.06 3.88 8.24
N ASN A 174 3.82 4.70 8.96
CA ASN A 174 3.71 6.17 8.94
C ASN A 174 4.59 6.83 7.86
N SER A 175 5.28 6.04 7.03
CA SER A 175 6.16 6.56 5.98
C SER A 175 5.37 6.91 4.72
N LYS A 176 5.73 7.98 4.00
CA LYS A 176 5.09 8.35 2.71
C LYS A 176 5.28 7.31 1.62
N LEU A 177 6.41 6.60 1.62
CA LEU A 177 6.66 5.44 0.77
C LEU A 177 6.64 4.18 1.62
N LEU A 178 6.02 3.13 1.09
CA LEU A 178 6.16 1.77 1.57
C LEU A 178 7.34 1.14 0.81
N ILE A 179 8.47 0.98 1.48
CA ILE A 179 9.65 0.33 0.90
C ILE A 179 9.82 -1.01 1.60
N ASP A 180 9.76 -2.08 0.82
CA ASP A 180 10.08 -3.45 1.21
C ASP A 180 11.34 -3.86 0.47
N TYR A 181 12.40 -4.16 1.21
CA TYR A 181 13.62 -4.65 0.59
C TYR A 181 14.13 -5.94 1.22
N GLU A 182 14.70 -6.77 0.35
CA GLU A 182 15.41 -7.98 0.70
C GLU A 182 16.89 -7.81 0.36
N ILE A 183 17.76 -8.18 1.28
CA ILE A 183 19.21 -8.16 1.10
C ILE A 183 19.80 -9.54 1.39
N ASP A 184 20.70 -9.98 0.53
CA ASP A 184 21.63 -11.09 0.78
C ASP A 184 23.08 -10.63 0.52
N ASN A 185 24.02 -11.58 0.52
CA ASN A 185 25.45 -11.29 0.34
C ASN A 185 25.79 -10.74 -1.05
N GLU A 186 24.91 -10.88 -2.04
CA GLU A 186 25.18 -10.50 -3.43
C GLU A 186 24.33 -9.33 -3.91
N ARG A 187 23.06 -9.26 -3.48
CA ARG A 187 22.05 -8.40 -4.10
C ARG A 187 21.12 -7.79 -3.07
N ILE A 188 20.60 -6.62 -3.45
CA ILE A 188 19.50 -5.97 -2.75
C ILE A 188 18.35 -5.82 -3.73
N LYS A 189 17.16 -6.27 -3.35
CA LYS A 189 15.93 -6.10 -4.13
C LYS A 189 15.03 -5.13 -3.39
N PHE A 190 14.64 -4.04 -4.04
CA PHE A 190 13.69 -3.06 -3.53
C PHE A 190 12.33 -3.20 -4.22
N ASN A 191 11.27 -3.20 -3.44
CA ASN A 191 9.91 -2.94 -3.89
C ASN A 191 9.47 -1.63 -3.22
N ILE A 192 9.06 -0.65 -4.04
CA ILE A 192 8.70 0.69 -3.57
C ILE A 192 7.27 0.95 -4.01
N GLU A 193 6.42 1.37 -3.08
CA GLU A 193 5.04 1.75 -3.32
C GLU A 193 4.71 3.04 -2.56
N ILE A 194 3.65 3.73 -2.99
CA ILE A 194 3.18 4.93 -2.31
C ILE A 194 2.25 4.52 -1.17
N ASN A 195 2.49 5.08 0.02
CA ASN A 195 1.60 4.91 1.15
C ASN A 195 0.42 5.89 1.04
N LYS A 196 -0.70 5.42 0.49
CA LYS A 196 -1.90 6.25 0.28
C LYS A 196 -2.45 6.84 1.59
N LEU A 197 -2.31 6.13 2.71
CA LEU A 197 -2.76 6.60 4.02
C LEU A 197 -1.96 7.79 4.55
N GLN A 198 -0.74 8.00 4.04
CA GLN A 198 0.17 9.07 4.46
C GLN A 198 0.36 10.16 3.38
N ASN A 199 -0.35 10.04 2.26
CA ASN A 199 -0.34 11.01 1.16
C ASN A 199 -1.78 11.41 0.84
N THR A 200 -2.39 12.15 1.76
CA THR A 200 -3.84 12.43 1.74
C THR A 200 -4.22 13.61 0.86
N THR A 201 -3.29 14.56 0.65
CA THR A 201 -3.49 15.71 -0.22
C THR A 201 -2.95 15.47 -1.62
N ILE A 202 -3.51 16.16 -2.63
CA ILE A 202 -3.04 16.09 -4.03
C ILE A 202 -1.56 16.46 -4.12
N LYS A 203 -1.16 17.53 -3.42
CA LYS A 203 0.21 18.02 -3.41
C LYS A 203 1.18 16.95 -2.91
N GLU A 204 0.92 16.36 -1.74
CA GLU A 204 1.80 15.36 -1.14
C GLU A 204 1.91 14.11 -2.02
N TYR A 205 0.78 13.65 -2.56
CA TYR A 205 0.75 12.48 -3.43
C TYR A 205 1.52 12.72 -4.73
N LEU A 206 1.36 13.89 -5.35
CA LEU A 206 2.10 14.30 -6.55
C LEU A 206 3.60 14.41 -6.27
N GLU A 207 4.01 15.07 -5.18
CA GLU A 207 5.41 15.17 -4.77
C GLU A 207 6.03 13.79 -4.55
N THR A 208 5.32 12.88 -3.88
CA THR A 208 5.77 11.51 -3.64
C THR A 208 5.86 10.70 -4.94
N LEU A 209 4.92 10.86 -5.88
CA LEU A 209 4.97 10.24 -7.20
C LEU A 209 6.20 10.71 -8.00
N ILE A 210 6.45 12.01 -8.02
CA ILE A 210 7.59 12.62 -8.70
C ILE A 210 8.90 12.14 -8.08
N PHE A 211 8.99 12.14 -6.74
CA PHE A 211 10.17 11.62 -6.05
C PHE A 211 10.40 10.15 -6.40
N MET A 212 9.36 9.31 -6.35
CA MET A 212 9.49 7.90 -6.73
C MET A 212 9.94 7.72 -8.19
N GLN A 213 9.38 8.49 -9.13
CA GLN A 213 9.80 8.49 -10.54
C GLN A 213 11.28 8.86 -10.68
N SER A 214 11.72 9.89 -9.95
CA SER A 214 13.09 10.38 -10.03
C SER A 214 14.14 9.38 -9.55
N ILE A 215 13.81 8.47 -8.62
CA ILE A 215 14.69 7.37 -8.20
C ILE A 215 15.01 6.45 -9.39
N PHE A 216 14.06 6.23 -10.30
CA PHE A 216 14.27 5.43 -11.51
C PHE A 216 14.99 6.21 -12.61
N ASN A 217 14.77 7.53 -12.71
CA ASN A 217 15.41 8.39 -13.72
C ASN A 217 16.88 8.67 -13.40
N ASN A 218 17.14 9.10 -12.17
CA ASN A 218 18.45 9.60 -11.72
C ASN A 218 19.27 8.51 -11.01
N GLY A 219 18.61 7.40 -10.67
CA GLY A 219 19.15 6.32 -9.88
C GLY A 219 19.00 6.54 -8.37
N MET A 220 19.12 5.44 -7.63
CA MET A 220 18.86 5.40 -6.19
C MET A 220 20.14 5.63 -5.39
N TYR A 221 20.06 6.49 -4.39
CA TYR A 221 21.12 6.72 -3.40
C TYR A 221 20.67 6.20 -2.04
N ILE A 222 21.55 5.46 -1.37
CA ILE A 222 21.35 5.01 0.02
C ILE A 222 22.48 5.56 0.87
N ASN A 223 22.15 6.34 1.90
CA ASN A 223 23.12 7.03 2.74
C ASN A 223 24.17 7.77 1.89
N ASP A 224 23.68 8.54 0.92
CA ASP A 224 24.49 9.35 -0.02
C ASP A 224 25.41 8.53 -0.95
N THR A 225 25.28 7.21 -0.95
CA THR A 225 26.01 6.31 -1.86
C THR A 225 25.12 5.89 -3.02
N TYR A 226 25.58 6.14 -4.25
CA TYR A 226 24.89 5.70 -5.45
C TYR A 226 24.84 4.17 -5.53
N ILE A 227 23.64 3.61 -5.69
CA ILE A 227 23.44 2.18 -5.85
C ILE A 227 23.32 1.87 -7.33
N LYS A 228 24.35 1.22 -7.86
CA LYS A 228 24.37 0.76 -9.26
C LYS A 228 23.39 -0.40 -9.42
N GLY A 229 22.16 -0.10 -9.81
CA GLY A 229 21.19 -1.12 -10.21
C GLY A 229 21.54 -1.74 -11.57
N SER A 230 21.20 -3.01 -11.76
CA SER A 230 20.84 -3.46 -13.11
C SER A 230 19.64 -2.60 -13.54
N LYS A 231 19.56 -2.21 -14.82
CA LYS A 231 18.37 -1.54 -15.37
C LYS A 231 17.18 -2.51 -15.27
N GLY A 232 16.59 -2.65 -14.09
CA GLY A 232 15.28 -3.25 -13.92
C GLY A 232 14.32 -2.37 -14.68
N LYS A 233 13.60 -2.96 -15.64
CA LYS A 233 12.50 -2.24 -16.28
C LYS A 233 11.43 -2.06 -15.21
N ASP A 234 11.21 -0.83 -14.74
CA ASP A 234 10.00 -0.51 -14.01
C ASP A 234 8.84 -0.66 -15.00
N GLU A 235 8.15 -1.80 -14.95
CA GLU A 235 6.99 -2.09 -15.80
C GLU A 235 5.87 -1.06 -15.62
N LYS A 236 5.90 -0.31 -14.52
CA LYS A 236 4.94 0.75 -14.19
C LYS A 236 5.48 2.15 -14.53
N TYR A 237 6.67 2.28 -15.11
CA TYR A 237 7.30 3.58 -15.41
C TYR A 237 6.40 4.49 -16.23
N GLU A 238 5.99 4.04 -17.42
CA GLU A 238 5.13 4.83 -18.32
C GLU A 238 3.76 5.10 -17.70
N LYS A 239 3.25 4.15 -16.90
CA LYS A 239 1.99 4.33 -16.16
C LYS A 239 2.14 5.41 -15.09
N ARG A 240 3.28 5.50 -14.41
CA ARG A 240 3.56 6.51 -13.39
C ARG A 240 3.72 7.91 -13.99
N GLU A 241 4.39 8.05 -15.13
CA GLU A 241 4.47 9.34 -15.84
C GLU A 241 3.09 9.88 -16.21
N LYS A 242 2.23 9.01 -16.74
CA LYS A 242 0.82 9.33 -17.03
C LYS A 242 0.03 9.71 -15.78
N LEU A 243 0.26 9.00 -14.68
CA LEU A 243 -0.36 9.30 -13.39
C LEU A 243 0.10 10.67 -12.85
N ILE A 244 1.38 10.99 -12.97
CA ILE A 244 1.94 12.31 -12.60
C ILE A 244 1.26 13.43 -13.41
N ASP A 245 1.12 13.27 -14.73
CA ASP A 245 0.42 14.24 -15.58
C ASP A 245 -1.05 14.44 -15.13
N LEU A 246 -1.77 13.35 -14.86
CA LEU A 246 -3.14 13.41 -14.37
C LEU A 246 -3.25 14.17 -13.04
N TRP A 247 -2.45 13.80 -12.03
CA TRP A 247 -2.55 14.46 -10.72
C TRP A 247 -2.00 15.89 -10.73
N ASN A 248 -1.08 16.21 -11.63
CA ASN A 248 -0.68 17.60 -11.86
C ASN A 248 -1.84 18.44 -12.43
N LYS A 249 -2.67 17.89 -13.32
CA LYS A 249 -3.89 18.56 -13.79
C LYS A 249 -4.88 18.78 -12.63
N VAL A 250 -5.10 17.76 -11.81
CA VAL A 250 -5.97 17.86 -10.62
C VAL A 250 -5.45 18.93 -9.65
N TYR A 251 -4.13 19.00 -9.43
CA TYR A 251 -3.52 20.01 -8.58
C TYR A 251 -3.72 21.44 -9.09
N GLN A 252 -3.67 21.65 -10.41
CA GLN A 252 -3.95 22.95 -11.01
C GLN A 252 -5.44 23.32 -10.88
N ILE A 253 -6.35 22.36 -11.05
CA ILE A 253 -7.78 22.53 -10.82
C ILE A 253 -8.06 22.92 -9.36
N GLU A 254 -7.43 22.23 -8.41
CA GLU A 254 -7.55 22.53 -6.97
C GLU A 254 -7.20 23.99 -6.69
N LYS A 255 -6.07 24.48 -7.23
CA LYS A 255 -5.63 25.87 -7.07
C LYS A 255 -6.58 26.88 -7.70
N ILE A 256 -7.01 26.67 -8.94
CA ILE A 256 -7.83 27.66 -9.66
C ILE A 256 -9.23 27.77 -9.07
N LEU A 257 -9.75 26.69 -8.48
CA LEU A 257 -11.06 26.66 -7.82
C LEU A 257 -10.99 27.03 -6.33
N GLY A 258 -9.80 27.05 -5.72
CA GLY A 258 -9.64 27.30 -4.29
C GLY A 258 -10.20 26.16 -3.42
N LEU A 259 -10.16 24.93 -3.93
CA LEU A 259 -10.65 23.73 -3.26
C LEU A 259 -9.51 23.00 -2.55
N ARG A 260 -9.84 21.94 -1.79
CA ARG A 260 -8.87 20.99 -1.24
C ARG A 260 -9.39 19.57 -1.43
N PHE A 261 -8.86 18.87 -2.43
CA PHE A 261 -9.25 17.49 -2.67
C PHE A 261 -8.53 16.55 -1.71
N THR A 262 -9.21 15.48 -1.32
CA THR A 262 -8.63 14.41 -0.51
C THR A 262 -8.54 13.12 -1.31
N ILE A 263 -7.37 12.48 -1.30
CA ILE A 263 -7.18 11.17 -1.93
C ILE A 263 -7.58 10.10 -0.93
N THR A 264 -8.82 9.64 -1.04
CA THR A 264 -9.32 8.46 -0.30
C THR A 264 -9.18 7.18 -1.12
N ASN A 265 -9.23 7.29 -2.44
CA ASN A 265 -8.96 6.23 -3.41
C ASN A 265 -8.32 6.88 -4.66
N ASP A 266 -7.30 6.26 -5.23
CA ASP A 266 -6.63 6.72 -6.46
C ASP A 266 -7.28 6.16 -7.74
N LEU A 267 -8.26 5.27 -7.59
CA LEU A 267 -9.08 4.79 -8.69
C LEU A 267 -10.19 5.81 -8.99
N LEU A 268 -9.93 6.64 -9.99
CA LEU A 268 -10.92 7.55 -10.58
C LEU A 268 -11.78 6.78 -11.57
N ASP A 269 -13.10 6.94 -11.48
CA ASP A 269 -13.99 6.36 -12.47
C ASP A 269 -13.96 7.16 -13.79
N LYS A 270 -14.63 6.63 -14.82
CA LYS A 270 -14.69 7.28 -16.12
C LYS A 270 -15.26 8.71 -16.04
N LYS A 271 -16.27 8.92 -15.21
CA LYS A 271 -16.97 10.20 -15.07
C LYS A 271 -16.07 11.22 -14.37
N ASP A 272 -15.31 10.80 -13.35
CA ASP A 272 -14.32 11.63 -12.68
C ASP A 272 -13.23 12.07 -13.66
N LEU A 273 -12.71 11.14 -14.48
CA LEU A 273 -11.71 11.45 -15.50
C LEU A 273 -12.25 12.42 -16.56
N ASP A 274 -13.49 12.23 -17.02
CA ASP A 274 -14.16 13.13 -17.96
C ASP A 274 -14.35 14.53 -17.35
N ASN A 275 -14.73 14.60 -16.07
CA ASN A 275 -14.88 15.87 -15.33
C ASN A 275 -13.54 16.58 -15.12
N ILE A 276 -12.47 15.85 -14.77
CA ILE A 276 -11.11 16.40 -14.64
C ILE A 276 -10.66 16.98 -15.98
N LEU A 277 -10.86 16.25 -17.08
CA LEU A 277 -10.50 16.74 -18.41
C LEU A 277 -11.28 18.01 -18.76
N LEU A 278 -12.59 18.02 -18.50
CA LEU A 278 -13.45 19.17 -18.79
C LEU A 278 -13.08 20.39 -17.95
N LEU A 279 -12.81 20.22 -16.66
CA LEU A 279 -12.34 21.28 -15.76
C LEU A 279 -10.98 21.82 -16.20
N TYR A 280 -10.03 20.94 -16.52
CA TYR A 280 -8.70 21.33 -16.97
C TYR A 280 -8.76 22.14 -18.27
N LYS A 281 -9.51 21.66 -19.26
CA LYS A 281 -9.71 22.37 -20.53
C LYS A 281 -10.36 23.73 -20.31
N SER A 282 -11.41 23.79 -19.50
CA SER A 282 -12.19 25.01 -19.31
C SER A 282 -11.47 26.06 -18.45
N PHE A 283 -10.84 25.66 -17.34
CA PHE A 283 -10.31 26.61 -16.35
C PHE A 283 -8.81 26.82 -16.41
N ILE A 284 -8.04 25.87 -16.96
CA ILE A 284 -6.59 25.98 -17.07
C ILE A 284 -6.18 26.35 -18.49
N GLU A 285 -6.70 25.64 -19.49
CA GLU A 285 -6.39 25.96 -20.90
C GLU A 285 -7.29 27.05 -21.48
N ASN A 286 -8.39 27.41 -20.78
CA ASN A 286 -9.42 28.34 -21.25
C ASN A 286 -9.94 27.98 -22.66
N LYS A 287 -10.27 26.70 -22.86
CA LYS A 287 -10.73 26.14 -24.14
C LYS A 287 -11.93 25.24 -23.95
N ALA A 288 -12.78 25.21 -24.97
CA ALA A 288 -13.85 24.23 -25.08
C ALA A 288 -13.34 22.83 -25.45
N LEU A 289 -14.07 21.83 -24.96
CA LEU A 289 -13.86 20.42 -25.26
C LEU A 289 -14.89 19.95 -26.28
N ARG A 290 -14.43 19.38 -27.41
CA ARG A 290 -15.32 18.74 -28.38
C ARG A 290 -15.56 17.27 -28.01
N ILE A 291 -16.83 16.89 -28.00
CA ILE A 291 -17.33 15.53 -27.78
C ILE A 291 -18.10 15.12 -29.04
N ASN A 292 -17.59 14.14 -29.77
CA ASN A 292 -18.30 13.60 -30.92
C ASN A 292 -19.50 12.80 -30.41
N LYS A 293 -20.70 13.24 -30.78
CA LYS A 293 -21.96 12.66 -30.33
C LYS A 293 -22.97 12.71 -31.47
N LYS A 294 -23.55 11.56 -31.78
CA LYS A 294 -24.67 11.47 -32.71
C LYS A 294 -25.93 11.99 -32.01
N ILE A 295 -26.62 12.92 -32.66
CA ILE A 295 -27.87 13.50 -32.17
C ILE A 295 -28.89 13.32 -33.29
N ASN A 296 -29.90 12.50 -33.04
CA ASN A 296 -30.95 12.22 -34.03
C ASN A 296 -32.18 13.09 -33.80
N THR A 297 -32.36 13.59 -32.59
CA THR A 297 -33.57 14.33 -32.21
C THR A 297 -33.25 15.36 -31.15
N LEU A 298 -33.79 16.56 -31.34
CA LEU A 298 -33.80 17.62 -30.33
C LEU A 298 -35.24 17.97 -30.00
N SER A 299 -35.55 18.16 -28.72
CA SER A 299 -36.92 18.39 -28.27
C SER A 299 -36.99 19.65 -27.43
N PHE A 300 -37.98 20.49 -27.72
CA PHE A 300 -38.13 21.79 -27.07
C PHE A 300 -39.57 22.00 -26.66
N SER A 301 -39.78 22.61 -25.49
CA SER A 301 -41.11 23.12 -25.12
C SER A 301 -41.44 24.35 -25.95
N TYR A 302 -42.70 24.53 -26.34
CA TYR A 302 -43.14 25.71 -27.10
C TYR A 302 -42.74 27.04 -26.44
N GLU A 303 -42.74 27.09 -25.11
CA GLU A 303 -42.41 28.28 -24.32
C GLU A 303 -40.92 28.68 -24.41
N ASN A 304 -40.05 27.76 -24.82
CA ASN A 304 -38.60 27.96 -24.82
C ASN A 304 -38.04 28.28 -26.21
N ILE A 305 -38.88 28.31 -27.25
CA ILE A 305 -38.46 28.59 -28.63
C ILE A 305 -39.30 29.73 -29.23
N PRO A 306 -38.65 30.74 -29.83
CA PRO A 306 -39.37 31.76 -30.58
C PRO A 306 -40.08 31.19 -31.83
N GLU A 307 -41.29 31.67 -32.12
CA GLU A 307 -42.05 31.26 -33.31
C GLU A 307 -41.28 31.47 -34.62
N TRP A 308 -40.50 32.55 -34.71
CA TRP A 308 -39.67 32.85 -35.89
C TRP A 308 -38.65 31.76 -36.17
N PHE A 309 -38.08 31.13 -35.13
CA PHE A 309 -37.09 30.06 -35.28
C PHE A 309 -37.74 28.80 -35.88
N ILE A 310 -38.93 28.45 -35.41
CA ILE A 310 -39.68 27.29 -35.92
C ILE A 310 -40.01 27.48 -37.40
N LYS A 311 -40.44 28.70 -37.76
CA LYS A 311 -40.73 29.05 -39.14
C LYS A 311 -39.47 28.96 -40.01
N ASP A 312 -38.37 29.55 -39.58
CA ASP A 312 -37.09 29.51 -40.30
C ASP A 312 -36.60 28.08 -40.53
N VAL A 313 -36.62 27.24 -39.50
CA VAL A 313 -36.19 25.83 -39.62
C VAL A 313 -37.09 25.03 -40.56
N LYS A 314 -38.40 25.29 -40.58
CA LYS A 314 -39.33 24.63 -41.52
C LYS A 314 -39.12 25.05 -42.97
N GLU A 315 -38.76 26.32 -43.19
CA GLU A 315 -38.52 26.89 -44.53
C GLU A 315 -37.11 26.57 -45.06
N ASN A 316 -36.12 26.39 -44.18
CA ASN A 316 -34.70 26.22 -44.51
C ASN A 316 -34.08 24.91 -43.98
N LYS A 317 -34.73 23.77 -44.24
CA LYS A 317 -34.36 22.45 -43.68
C LYS A 317 -32.91 22.00 -43.95
N GLU A 318 -32.30 22.41 -45.06
CA GLU A 318 -30.93 21.98 -45.44
C GLU A 318 -29.81 22.82 -44.83
N ARG A 319 -30.13 23.83 -44.03
CA ARG A 319 -29.13 24.68 -43.38
C ARG A 319 -28.44 23.96 -42.23
N ASN A 320 -27.12 24.14 -42.12
CA ASN A 320 -26.37 23.76 -40.94
C ASN A 320 -26.77 24.68 -39.77
N LEU A 321 -27.39 24.09 -38.75
CA LEU A 321 -27.77 24.78 -37.53
C LEU A 321 -26.72 24.60 -36.43
N CYS A 322 -26.53 25.65 -35.65
CA CYS A 322 -25.84 25.62 -34.39
C CYS A 322 -26.84 25.95 -33.28
N LEU A 323 -26.77 25.21 -32.19
CA LEU A 323 -27.61 25.46 -31.01
C LEU A 323 -26.74 25.55 -29.79
N GLU A 324 -26.89 26.63 -29.05
CA GLU A 324 -26.15 26.92 -27.85
C GLU A 324 -27.09 27.10 -26.67
N TYR A 325 -26.75 26.50 -25.54
CA TYR A 325 -27.46 26.72 -24.30
C TYR A 325 -26.52 26.58 -23.10
N SER A 326 -26.85 27.28 -22.03
CA SER A 326 -26.14 27.19 -20.75
C SER A 326 -27.03 26.59 -19.67
N GLU A 327 -26.42 25.85 -18.75
CA GLU A 327 -27.10 25.28 -17.59
C GLU A 327 -26.22 25.36 -16.34
N LYS A 328 -26.86 25.39 -15.16
CA LYS A 328 -26.16 25.15 -13.90
C LYS A 328 -25.78 23.68 -13.84
N TYR A 329 -24.51 23.41 -13.56
CA TYR A 329 -23.96 22.06 -13.52
C TYR A 329 -23.23 21.83 -12.21
N SER A 330 -23.65 20.77 -11.51
CA SER A 330 -23.12 20.39 -10.20
C SER A 330 -22.68 18.94 -10.21
N PHE A 331 -21.50 18.67 -9.67
CA PHE A 331 -21.00 17.30 -9.50
C PHE A 331 -20.02 17.21 -8.34
N ASN A 332 -19.81 15.99 -7.85
CA ASN A 332 -18.80 15.71 -6.82
C ASN A 332 -17.53 15.21 -7.50
N LEU A 333 -16.38 15.66 -7.01
CA LEU A 333 -15.06 15.18 -7.41
C LEU A 333 -14.17 15.11 -6.17
N LEU A 334 -13.61 13.93 -5.88
CA LEU A 334 -12.66 13.73 -4.77
C LEU A 334 -13.14 14.28 -3.41
N GLY A 335 -14.42 14.09 -3.12
CA GLY A 335 -15.06 14.51 -1.86
C GLY A 335 -15.59 15.95 -1.85
N GLU A 336 -15.29 16.74 -2.87
CA GLU A 336 -15.73 18.13 -2.97
C GLU A 336 -16.87 18.29 -3.97
N LYS A 337 -17.85 19.13 -3.64
CA LYS A 337 -18.92 19.51 -4.57
C LYS A 337 -18.48 20.71 -5.38
N ILE A 338 -18.56 20.59 -6.70
CA ILE A 338 -18.21 21.64 -7.66
C ILE A 338 -19.50 22.13 -8.32
N ASP A 339 -19.79 23.42 -8.18
CA ASP A 339 -20.91 24.12 -8.80
C ASP A 339 -20.37 25.11 -9.85
N VAL A 340 -20.78 24.93 -11.11
CA VAL A 340 -20.30 25.71 -12.26
C VAL A 340 -21.45 25.96 -13.25
N LEU A 341 -21.23 26.87 -14.21
CA LEU A 341 -22.07 26.99 -15.40
C LEU A 341 -21.45 26.18 -16.53
N LYS A 342 -22.30 25.46 -17.27
CA LYS A 342 -21.89 24.64 -18.41
C LYS A 342 -22.52 25.20 -19.66
N LEU A 343 -21.69 25.69 -20.57
CA LEU A 343 -22.09 26.05 -21.92
C LEU A 343 -21.95 24.83 -22.82
N LYS A 344 -22.99 24.56 -23.60
CA LYS A 344 -23.02 23.49 -24.59
C LYS A 344 -23.46 24.05 -25.92
N SER A 345 -22.67 23.75 -26.95
CA SER A 345 -22.95 24.19 -28.30
C SER A 345 -22.88 23.00 -29.24
N TYR A 346 -23.99 22.70 -29.89
CA TYR A 346 -24.10 21.63 -30.87
C TYR A 346 -23.88 22.20 -32.27
N PHE A 347 -23.06 21.51 -33.06
CA PHE A 347 -22.69 21.92 -34.41
C PHE A 347 -23.01 20.82 -35.42
N ASN A 348 -23.13 21.20 -36.69
CA ASN A 348 -23.45 20.30 -37.79
C ASN A 348 -24.81 19.61 -37.58
N LEU A 349 -25.81 20.40 -37.22
CA LEU A 349 -27.18 19.93 -37.08
C LEU A 349 -27.93 20.20 -38.39
N PHE A 350 -28.42 19.15 -39.04
CA PHE A 350 -29.24 19.26 -40.25
C PHE A 350 -30.62 18.72 -39.95
N VAL A 351 -31.65 19.54 -40.14
CA VAL A 351 -33.03 19.17 -39.82
C VAL A 351 -33.64 18.44 -41.00
N ASP A 352 -34.17 17.25 -40.75
CA ASP A 352 -34.90 16.46 -41.74
C ASP A 352 -36.40 16.75 -41.63
N GLU A 353 -36.92 16.60 -40.41
CA GLU A 353 -38.32 16.73 -40.09
C GLU A 353 -38.56 17.52 -38.81
N VAL A 354 -39.72 18.18 -38.75
CA VAL A 354 -40.17 18.92 -37.58
C VAL A 354 -41.53 18.35 -37.17
N GLU A 355 -41.57 17.68 -36.04
CA GLU A 355 -42.78 17.12 -35.48
C GLU A 355 -43.30 17.98 -34.33
N ASN A 356 -44.61 18.21 -34.33
CA ASN A 356 -45.29 18.96 -33.28
C ASN A 356 -46.12 17.98 -32.46
N SER A 357 -45.89 17.92 -31.15
CA SER A 357 -46.71 17.17 -30.21
C SER A 357 -47.59 18.14 -29.42
N GLU A 358 -48.86 18.22 -29.80
CA GLU A 358 -49.85 19.03 -29.06
C GLU A 358 -50.10 18.49 -27.65
N GLU A 359 -50.09 17.16 -27.49
CA GLU A 359 -50.30 16.47 -26.20
C GLU A 359 -49.20 16.78 -25.18
N THR A 360 -47.93 16.81 -25.62
CA THR A 360 -46.79 17.09 -24.73
C THR A 360 -46.35 18.57 -24.76
N LYS A 361 -46.99 19.40 -25.59
CA LYS A 361 -46.61 20.80 -25.85
C LYS A 361 -45.13 20.97 -26.24
N LYS A 362 -44.63 20.05 -27.08
CA LYS A 362 -43.23 20.03 -27.53
C LYS A 362 -43.11 20.03 -29.05
N ILE A 363 -41.98 20.54 -29.51
CA ILE A 363 -41.50 20.44 -30.88
C ILE A 363 -40.29 19.52 -30.89
N HIS A 364 -40.30 18.55 -31.79
CA HIS A 364 -39.18 17.66 -32.05
C HIS A 364 -38.56 18.01 -33.41
N LEU A 365 -37.27 18.31 -33.40
CA LEU A 365 -36.45 18.41 -34.61
C LEU A 365 -35.80 17.06 -34.83
N ILE A 366 -36.21 16.35 -35.88
CA ILE A 366 -35.55 15.12 -36.34
C ILE A 366 -34.37 15.55 -37.20
N LEU A 367 -33.19 15.04 -36.87
CA LEU A 367 -31.94 15.41 -37.50
C LEU A 367 -31.45 14.29 -38.41
N LYS A 368 -30.98 14.66 -39.60
CA LYS A 368 -30.28 13.75 -40.52
C LYS A 368 -28.78 13.85 -40.34
N GLU A 369 -28.09 12.72 -40.52
CA GLU A 369 -26.63 12.72 -40.58
C GLU A 369 -26.16 13.32 -41.91
N ASN A 370 -25.07 14.06 -41.83
CA ASN A 370 -24.30 14.49 -42.98
C ASN A 370 -22.97 13.70 -42.99
N ASP A 371 -22.74 12.91 -44.02
CA ASP A 371 -21.56 12.05 -44.16
C ASP A 371 -20.25 12.85 -44.19
N GLU A 372 -20.28 14.10 -44.67
CA GLU A 372 -19.12 14.99 -44.70
C GLU A 372 -18.85 15.64 -43.33
N ASN A 373 -19.90 15.86 -42.53
CA ASN A 373 -19.84 16.67 -41.32
C ASN A 373 -20.67 16.07 -40.19
N LYS A 374 -20.04 15.16 -39.43
CA LYS A 374 -20.66 14.54 -38.25
C LYS A 374 -20.99 15.59 -37.17
N THR A 375 -22.15 15.44 -36.56
CA THR A 375 -22.59 16.23 -35.40
C THR A 375 -21.62 16.05 -34.22
N TYR A 376 -21.41 17.14 -33.49
CA TYR A 376 -20.62 17.13 -32.26
C TYR A 376 -21.13 18.19 -31.29
N GLU A 377 -20.77 18.00 -30.02
CA GLU A 377 -21.01 18.93 -28.93
C GLU A 377 -19.68 19.58 -28.52
N SER A 378 -19.66 20.89 -28.39
CA SER A 378 -18.57 21.61 -27.73
C SER A 378 -19.03 22.07 -26.36
N VAL A 379 -18.21 21.80 -25.35
CA VAL A 379 -18.55 22.05 -23.94
C VAL A 379 -17.47 22.92 -23.30
N GLN A 380 -17.89 23.96 -22.58
CA GLN A 380 -17.01 24.77 -21.77
C GLN A 380 -17.66 25.12 -20.42
N LEU A 381 -16.86 25.10 -19.36
CA LEU A 381 -17.31 25.46 -18.02
C LEU A 381 -16.91 26.90 -17.68
N PHE A 382 -17.77 27.57 -16.93
CA PHE A 382 -17.58 28.93 -16.41
C PHE A 382 -17.84 28.94 -14.91
N LYS A 383 -17.09 29.74 -14.17
CA LYS A 383 -17.23 29.79 -12.70
C LYS A 383 -18.52 30.49 -12.27
N ASN A 384 -18.97 31.47 -13.03
CA ASN A 384 -20.11 32.33 -12.70
C ASN A 384 -20.71 32.94 -13.98
N GLU A 385 -21.86 33.60 -13.82
CA GLU A 385 -22.62 34.22 -14.92
C GLU A 385 -21.81 35.33 -15.60
N HIS A 386 -21.06 36.13 -14.84
CA HIS A 386 -20.23 37.20 -15.37
C HIS A 386 -19.15 36.68 -16.34
N ASP A 387 -18.46 35.58 -16.01
CA ASP A 387 -17.45 34.98 -16.89
C ASP A 387 -18.07 34.43 -18.18
N LEU A 388 -19.29 33.89 -18.09
CA LEU A 388 -20.06 33.41 -19.25
C LEU A 388 -20.52 34.58 -20.14
N GLU A 389 -21.06 35.65 -19.55
CA GLU A 389 -21.48 36.86 -20.29
C GLU A 389 -20.30 37.53 -21.00
N LYS A 390 -19.15 37.57 -20.34
CA LYS A 390 -17.90 38.05 -20.95
C LYS A 390 -17.51 37.20 -22.16
N PHE A 391 -17.69 35.88 -22.09
CA PHE A 391 -17.45 34.98 -23.21
C PHE A 391 -18.41 35.24 -24.36
N PHE A 392 -19.72 35.40 -24.10
CA PHE A 392 -20.70 35.75 -25.13
C PHE A 392 -20.45 37.12 -25.78
N SER A 393 -19.86 38.06 -25.04
CA SER A 393 -19.49 39.37 -25.56
C SER A 393 -18.34 39.30 -26.57
N ASN A 394 -17.59 38.19 -26.63
CA ASN A 394 -16.59 37.95 -27.65
C ASN A 394 -17.26 37.59 -28.98
N LYS A 395 -17.00 38.36 -30.03
CA LYS A 395 -17.58 38.13 -31.37
C LYS A 395 -17.16 36.78 -31.97
N ASP A 396 -16.02 36.25 -31.55
CA ASP A 396 -15.45 35.02 -32.08
C ASP A 396 -15.77 33.79 -31.23
N HIS A 397 -16.62 33.90 -30.20
CA HIS A 397 -16.90 32.79 -29.28
C HIS A 397 -17.44 31.54 -29.99
N LEU A 398 -18.33 31.70 -30.96
CA LEU A 398 -18.83 30.57 -31.76
C LEU A 398 -17.71 29.90 -32.57
N THR A 399 -16.78 30.68 -33.11
CA THR A 399 -15.62 30.17 -33.83
C THR A 399 -14.67 29.41 -32.90
N GLU A 400 -14.47 29.88 -31.67
CA GLU A 400 -13.70 29.16 -30.65
C GLU A 400 -14.33 27.80 -30.31
N LEU A 401 -15.66 27.77 -30.13
CA LEU A 401 -16.42 26.55 -29.85
C LEU A 401 -16.42 25.58 -31.04
N GLN A 402 -16.56 26.09 -32.27
CA GLN A 402 -16.54 25.28 -33.48
C GLN A 402 -15.17 24.64 -33.73
N ASN A 403 -14.09 25.35 -33.39
CA ASN A 403 -12.71 24.88 -33.54
C ASN A 403 -12.21 24.03 -32.36
N ALA A 404 -13.08 23.71 -31.39
CA ALA A 404 -12.74 22.88 -30.25
C ALA A 404 -12.21 21.51 -30.70
N LYS A 405 -11.08 21.10 -30.11
CA LYS A 405 -10.44 19.82 -30.47
C LYS A 405 -11.09 18.68 -29.71
N CYS A 406 -11.34 17.58 -30.43
CA CYS A 406 -11.74 16.33 -29.80
C CYS A 406 -10.59 15.85 -28.93
N SER A 407 -10.82 15.72 -27.64
CA SER A 407 -9.87 15.05 -26.75
C SER A 407 -10.49 13.71 -26.40
N ILE A 408 -9.95 12.63 -26.96
CA ILE A 408 -10.29 11.28 -26.52
C ILE A 408 -9.60 11.11 -25.16
N PRO A 409 -10.32 10.90 -24.06
CA PRO A 409 -9.67 10.58 -22.81
C PRO A 409 -8.98 9.23 -22.99
N ILE A 410 -7.65 9.21 -22.84
CA ILE A 410 -6.92 7.96 -22.72
C ILE A 410 -7.22 7.49 -21.29
N TYR A 411 -8.23 6.63 -21.15
CA TYR A 411 -8.51 5.98 -19.88
C TYR A 411 -7.39 4.97 -19.59
N TYR A 412 -6.80 5.08 -18.40
CA TYR A 412 -5.55 4.44 -17.99
C TYR A 412 -5.71 3.01 -17.50
#